data_AF-A0A396AJW9-F1
#
_entry.id   AF-A0A396AJW9-F1
#
_cell.length_a   1.000
_cell.length_b   1.000
_cell.length_c   1.000
_cell.angle_alpha   90.00
_cell.angle_beta   90.00
_cell.angle_gamma   90.00
#
_symmetry.space_group_name_H-M   'P 1'
#
loop_
_entity.id
_entity.type
_entity.pdbx_description
1 polymer ?
#
loop_
_entity_poly.entity_id
_entity_poly.type
_entity_poly.pdbx_seq_one_letter_code
_entity_poly.pdbx_strand_id
1 'polypeptide(L)'
;MPNDERILETMPDGALGLIPLKSCEELGAKVDQYLVGWREKREHAHKNEAAFKGYHRDSYIISTSVPRFGTGEAKGVIKESVRGYDLYLMVDVTNYSLTYSVSGHENHMSPDDHYADLKRIIAAVGGKARRITAIIPFLYESRQHKRTARESLDCALALQELTAMGVDNIITFDAHDPRVQNAIPLKGFETVQPAYQFIKGILKNCDDLKLDNDHLMIISPDEGGTNRAVYLANVLGVDMGMFYKRRDYSKIVDGRNPIVAHEFLGTSVEGKDVIIIDDMISSGESMIDVATELKKRKANRIFVVATFGLFTNGLDRFDKAVEDGTIYKVVTTNLTYQTPELLSRPYYINCDMSKYIAYIIDTLNHDSSISDLLNPYDRIQKLVSKYKEEHK
;
A
#
# COMPACT_ATOMS: atom_id res chain seq x y z
N MET A 1 8.79 -15.89 -13.02
CA MET A 1 9.52 -15.25 -11.91
C MET A 1 10.71 -14.50 -12.50
N PRO A 2 10.90 -13.18 -12.27
CA PRO A 2 12.19 -12.57 -12.56
C PRO A 2 13.13 -12.97 -11.41
N ASN A 3 14.17 -13.74 -11.74
CA ASN A 3 15.20 -14.20 -10.79
C ASN A 3 15.72 -13.02 -9.96
N ASP A 4 15.81 -13.21 -8.65
CA ASP A 4 16.56 -12.31 -7.78
C ASP A 4 18.00 -12.83 -7.73
N GLU A 5 18.87 -12.26 -8.56
CA GLU A 5 20.28 -12.63 -8.72
C GLU A 5 21.20 -11.89 -7.74
N ARG A 6 20.64 -11.22 -6.72
CA ARG A 6 21.45 -10.51 -5.74
C ARG A 6 22.31 -11.48 -4.93
N ILE A 7 23.59 -11.14 -4.86
CA ILE A 7 24.53 -11.68 -3.88
C ILE A 7 24.37 -10.81 -2.63
N LEU A 8 23.79 -11.38 -1.56
CA LEU A 8 23.75 -10.71 -0.26
C LEU A 8 25.03 -11.06 0.49
N GLU A 9 25.87 -10.07 0.73
CA GLU A 9 27.19 -10.22 1.36
C GLU A 9 27.12 -10.29 2.90
N THR A 10 25.95 -10.00 3.47
CA THR A 10 25.72 -9.96 4.92
C THR A 10 25.04 -11.23 5.43
N MET A 11 25.23 -11.55 6.70
CA MET A 11 24.51 -12.63 7.37
C MET A 11 23.09 -12.20 7.72
N PRO A 12 22.11 -13.12 7.76
CA PRO A 12 20.79 -12.81 8.28
C PRO A 12 20.86 -12.48 9.79
N ASP A 13 20.11 -11.47 10.22
CA ASP A 13 20.01 -11.06 11.64
C ASP A 13 19.42 -12.21 12.49
N GLY A 14 18.40 -12.88 11.99
CA GLY A 14 17.81 -14.06 12.63
C GLY A 14 17.07 -14.95 11.64
N ALA A 15 16.61 -16.10 12.13
CA ALA A 15 15.73 -16.96 11.34
C ALA A 15 14.48 -16.17 10.96
N LEU A 16 14.19 -16.10 9.65
CA LEU A 16 13.04 -15.35 9.14
C LEU A 16 11.75 -16.08 9.52
N GLY A 17 10.83 -15.36 10.14
CA GLY A 17 9.45 -15.81 10.37
C GLY A 17 8.45 -14.80 9.82
N LEU A 18 7.55 -15.25 8.96
CA LEU A 18 6.46 -14.46 8.41
C LEU A 18 5.17 -14.81 9.14
N ILE A 19 4.44 -13.83 9.67
CA ILE A 19 3.13 -14.04 10.29
C ILE A 19 2.12 -13.17 9.56
N PRO A 20 1.52 -13.66 8.46
CA PRO A 20 0.37 -12.99 7.89
C PRO A 20 -0.86 -13.28 8.76
N LEU A 21 -1.44 -12.23 9.34
CA LEU A 21 -2.72 -12.33 10.01
C LEU A 21 -3.82 -12.67 9.01
N LYS A 22 -4.97 -13.12 9.50
CA LYS A 22 -6.06 -13.59 8.64
C LYS A 22 -6.48 -12.57 7.59
N SER A 23 -6.45 -11.28 7.92
CA SER A 23 -6.79 -10.19 6.99
C SER A 23 -5.81 -10.02 5.84
N CYS A 24 -4.60 -10.55 5.95
CA CYS A 24 -3.52 -10.40 4.99
C CYS A 24 -3.01 -11.76 4.46
N GLU A 25 -3.76 -12.84 4.66
CA GLU A 25 -3.34 -14.23 4.39
C GLU A 25 -2.95 -14.43 2.91
N GLU A 26 -3.76 -13.94 1.97
CA GLU A 26 -3.50 -14.09 0.53
C GLU A 26 -2.24 -13.35 0.07
N LEU A 27 -2.06 -12.10 0.51
CA LEU A 27 -0.87 -11.32 0.19
C LEU A 27 0.37 -11.94 0.85
N GLY A 28 0.25 -12.38 2.10
CA GLY A 28 1.30 -13.07 2.84
C GLY A 28 1.74 -14.37 2.17
N ALA A 29 0.81 -15.16 1.66
CA ALA A 29 1.13 -16.38 0.91
C ALA A 29 1.93 -16.09 -0.36
N LYS A 30 1.59 -15.03 -1.11
CA LYS A 30 2.38 -14.60 -2.29
C LYS A 30 3.78 -14.13 -1.90
N VAL A 31 3.89 -13.37 -0.80
CA VAL A 31 5.19 -12.93 -0.26
C VAL A 31 6.06 -14.13 0.11
N ASP A 32 5.50 -15.12 0.81
CA ASP A 32 6.19 -16.35 1.19
C ASP A 32 6.72 -17.11 -0.04
N GLN A 33 5.89 -17.26 -1.08
CA GLN A 33 6.30 -17.91 -2.33
C GLN A 33 7.50 -17.23 -3.00
N TYR A 34 7.58 -15.90 -2.98
CA TYR A 34 8.76 -15.18 -3.48
C TYR A 34 10.00 -15.45 -2.61
N LEU A 35 9.86 -15.40 -1.28
CA LEU A 35 10.96 -15.66 -0.35
C LEU A 35 11.53 -17.08 -0.53
N VAL A 36 10.66 -18.08 -0.59
CA VAL A 36 11.04 -19.49 -0.83
C VAL A 36 11.75 -19.61 -2.17
N GLY A 37 11.12 -19.14 -3.26
CA GLY A 37 11.67 -19.28 -4.60
C GLY A 37 13.00 -18.54 -4.82
N TRP A 38 13.29 -17.46 -4.09
CA TRP A 38 14.60 -16.80 -4.14
C TRP A 38 15.65 -17.53 -3.31
N ARG A 39 15.32 -17.90 -2.07
CA ARG A 39 16.29 -18.53 -1.17
C ARG A 39 16.65 -19.95 -1.60
N GLU A 40 15.74 -20.68 -2.25
CA GLU A 40 16.07 -21.98 -2.87
C GLU A 40 17.14 -21.87 -3.96
N LYS A 41 17.10 -20.80 -4.76
CA LYS A 41 18.00 -20.61 -5.91
C LYS A 41 19.36 -20.01 -5.53
N ARG A 42 19.46 -19.33 -4.39
CA ARG A 42 20.72 -18.74 -3.95
C ARG A 42 21.60 -19.83 -3.35
N GLU A 43 22.65 -20.21 -4.08
CA GLU A 43 23.75 -20.98 -3.50
C GLU A 43 24.59 -20.05 -2.60
N HIS A 44 24.36 -20.10 -1.29
CA HIS A 44 25.24 -19.43 -0.34
C HIS A 44 26.47 -20.27 -0.08
N ALA A 45 27.66 -19.67 -0.28
CA ALA A 45 28.95 -20.27 0.12
C ALA A 45 28.98 -20.66 1.62
N HIS A 46 28.11 -20.04 2.43
CA HIS A 46 28.01 -20.19 3.88
C HIS A 46 26.84 -21.09 4.33
N LYS A 47 26.21 -21.87 3.43
CA LYS A 47 25.03 -22.71 3.74
C LYS A 47 25.20 -23.66 4.94
N ASN A 48 26.44 -24.05 5.25
CA ASN A 48 26.78 -24.95 6.36
C ASN A 48 27.08 -24.22 7.68
N GLU A 49 27.06 -22.88 7.70
CA GLU A 49 27.29 -22.10 8.91
C GLU A 49 26.05 -22.02 9.79
N ALA A 50 26.26 -21.93 11.12
CA ALA A 50 25.16 -21.91 12.09
C ALA A 50 24.20 -20.72 11.89
N ALA A 51 24.69 -19.60 11.36
CA ALA A 51 23.89 -18.41 11.04
C ALA A 51 22.83 -18.68 9.95
N PHE A 52 23.04 -19.67 9.08
CA PHE A 52 22.12 -20.03 7.99
C PHE A 52 21.20 -21.22 8.34
N LYS A 53 21.18 -21.65 9.62
CA LYS A 53 20.26 -22.71 10.07
C LYS A 53 18.80 -22.24 9.91
N GLY A 54 18.02 -22.98 9.13
CA GLY A 54 16.63 -22.61 8.82
C GLY A 54 16.52 -21.49 7.78
N TYR A 55 17.61 -21.16 7.07
CA TYR A 55 17.60 -20.19 5.99
C TYR A 55 16.84 -20.71 4.76
N HIS A 56 16.87 -22.02 4.49
CA HIS A 56 16.01 -22.68 3.49
C HIS A 56 14.85 -23.35 4.21
N ARG A 57 13.62 -23.03 3.80
CA ARG A 57 12.38 -23.62 4.32
C ARG A 57 11.38 -23.73 3.19
N ASP A 58 10.50 -24.72 3.27
CA ASP A 58 9.36 -24.87 2.33
C ASP A 58 8.34 -23.74 2.50
N SER A 59 8.33 -23.11 3.69
CA SER A 59 7.59 -21.90 3.99
C SER A 59 8.23 -21.18 5.19
N TYR A 60 8.20 -19.85 5.16
CA TYR A 60 8.55 -19.00 6.29
C TYR A 60 7.34 -18.61 7.13
N ILE A 61 6.13 -18.96 6.69
CA ILE A 61 4.90 -18.69 7.43
C ILE A 61 4.91 -19.47 8.75
N ILE A 62 4.74 -18.73 9.83
CA ILE A 62 4.59 -19.24 11.20
C ILE A 62 3.11 -19.38 11.48
N SER A 63 2.68 -20.57 11.90
CA SER A 63 1.25 -20.82 12.09
C SER A 63 0.73 -20.09 13.33
N THR A 64 -0.26 -19.23 13.14
CA THR A 64 -0.95 -18.52 14.22
C THR A 64 -2.47 -18.69 14.12
N SER A 65 -3.18 -18.30 15.17
CA SER A 65 -4.65 -18.24 15.19
C SER A 65 -5.12 -17.24 16.22
N VAL A 66 -6.24 -16.57 15.94
CA VAL A 66 -6.88 -15.63 16.86
C VAL A 66 -8.31 -16.08 17.16
N PRO A 67 -8.49 -17.20 17.90
CA PRO A 67 -9.83 -17.68 18.25
C PRO A 67 -10.58 -16.65 19.10
N ARG A 68 -11.88 -16.54 18.84
CA ARG A 68 -12.81 -15.63 19.54
C ARG A 68 -13.78 -16.41 20.40
N PHE A 69 -14.08 -15.88 21.59
CA PHE A 69 -15.18 -16.34 22.43
C PHE A 69 -16.52 -15.84 21.86
N GLY A 70 -17.63 -16.41 22.32
CA GLY A 70 -18.96 -15.96 21.90
C GLY A 70 -19.29 -14.51 22.26
N THR A 71 -18.53 -13.89 23.17
CA THR A 71 -18.59 -12.46 23.52
C THR A 71 -17.85 -11.57 22.52
N GLY A 72 -17.09 -12.14 21.59
CA GLY A 72 -16.25 -11.43 20.63
C GLY A 72 -14.80 -11.19 21.09
N GLU A 73 -14.51 -11.38 22.38
CA GLU A 73 -13.15 -11.34 22.92
C GLU A 73 -12.26 -12.37 22.24
N ALA A 74 -11.00 -12.03 21.98
CA ALA A 74 -10.07 -12.91 21.27
C ALA A 74 -8.76 -13.10 22.01
N LYS A 75 -8.06 -14.19 21.70
CA LYS A 75 -6.69 -14.46 22.17
C LYS A 75 -5.77 -14.80 21.00
N GLY A 76 -4.55 -14.28 21.00
CA GLY A 76 -3.53 -14.65 20.02
C GLY A 76 -2.84 -15.95 20.42
N VAL A 77 -2.64 -16.85 19.47
CA VAL A 77 -1.94 -18.12 19.67
C VAL A 77 -0.90 -18.31 18.57
N ILE A 78 0.34 -18.55 18.97
CA ILE A 78 1.44 -18.95 18.08
C ILE A 78 1.68 -20.44 18.30
N LYS A 79 1.70 -21.24 17.23
CA LYS A 79 1.71 -22.71 17.33
C LYS A 79 3.10 -23.34 17.32
N GLU A 80 4.14 -22.53 17.18
CA GLU A 80 5.54 -22.95 17.17
C GLU A 80 6.42 -21.92 17.90
N SER A 81 7.67 -22.29 18.23
CA SER A 81 8.60 -21.38 18.90
C SER A 81 9.12 -20.31 17.95
N VAL A 82 8.98 -19.04 18.33
CA VAL A 82 9.53 -17.88 17.61
C VAL A 82 10.80 -17.31 18.26
N ARG A 83 11.43 -18.06 19.17
CA ARG A 83 12.59 -17.57 19.90
C ARG A 83 13.78 -17.30 18.97
N GLY A 84 14.28 -16.07 19.00
CA GLY A 84 15.42 -15.64 18.17
C GLY A 84 15.09 -15.39 16.70
N TYR A 85 13.81 -15.46 16.33
CA TYR A 85 13.37 -15.15 14.96
C TYR A 85 13.37 -13.64 14.72
N ASP A 86 13.67 -13.25 13.49
CA ASP A 86 13.35 -11.95 12.93
C ASP A 86 11.95 -12.04 12.32
N LEU A 87 10.95 -11.50 13.03
CA LEU A 87 9.54 -11.68 12.72
C LEU A 87 8.98 -10.52 11.89
N TYR A 88 8.24 -10.87 10.85
CA TYR A 88 7.50 -9.95 10.00
C TYR A 88 6.00 -10.24 10.12
N LEU A 89 5.27 -9.39 10.83
CA LEU A 89 3.83 -9.55 11.05
C LEU A 89 3.09 -8.70 10.01
N MET A 90 2.19 -9.29 9.22
CA MET A 90 1.43 -8.58 8.19
C MET A 90 -0.05 -8.48 8.55
N VAL A 91 -0.64 -7.29 8.48
CA VAL A 91 -2.07 -7.08 8.75
C VAL A 91 -2.67 -6.03 7.81
N ASP A 92 -3.71 -6.40 7.06
CA ASP A 92 -4.58 -5.44 6.38
C ASP A 92 -5.68 -5.02 7.35
N VAL A 93 -5.59 -3.81 7.88
CA VAL A 93 -6.58 -3.27 8.83
C VAL A 93 -7.87 -2.84 8.14
N THR A 94 -7.91 -2.81 6.82
CA THR A 94 -9.10 -2.39 6.07
C THR A 94 -9.86 -3.55 5.43
N ASN A 95 -9.45 -4.79 5.71
CA ASN A 95 -10.10 -5.97 5.16
C ASN A 95 -11.51 -6.17 5.76
N TYR A 96 -12.55 -5.76 5.02
CA TYR A 96 -13.94 -5.89 5.44
C TYR A 96 -14.58 -7.25 5.14
N SER A 97 -13.85 -8.18 4.51
CA SER A 97 -14.39 -9.50 4.10
C SER A 97 -14.49 -10.50 5.25
N LEU A 98 -13.74 -10.29 6.32
CA LEU A 98 -13.69 -11.22 7.45
C LEU A 98 -14.87 -10.99 8.40
N THR A 99 -15.51 -12.09 8.79
CA THR A 99 -16.60 -12.09 9.77
C THR A 99 -16.28 -12.99 10.96
N TYR A 100 -16.95 -12.74 12.09
CA TYR A 100 -16.98 -13.60 13.25
C TYR A 100 -18.35 -13.53 13.95
N SER A 101 -18.66 -14.50 14.80
CA SER A 101 -19.92 -14.48 15.55
C SER A 101 -19.76 -13.77 16.89
N VAL A 102 -20.68 -12.84 17.20
CA VAL A 102 -20.83 -12.20 18.51
C VAL A 102 -22.25 -12.40 19.01
N SER A 103 -22.39 -13.10 20.13
CA SER A 103 -23.68 -13.43 20.74
C SER A 103 -24.67 -14.07 19.74
N GLY A 104 -24.16 -14.91 18.83
CA GLY A 104 -24.95 -15.60 17.81
C GLY A 104 -25.25 -14.79 16.55
N HIS A 105 -24.78 -13.53 16.45
CA HIS A 105 -24.96 -12.69 15.26
C HIS A 105 -23.67 -12.63 14.45
N GLU A 106 -23.78 -12.55 13.13
CA GLU A 106 -22.64 -12.29 12.26
C GLU A 106 -22.17 -10.84 12.42
N ASN A 107 -20.86 -10.65 12.61
CA ASN A 107 -20.21 -9.35 12.72
C ASN A 107 -19.02 -9.28 11.77
N HIS A 108 -18.92 -8.21 11.00
CA HIS A 108 -17.74 -7.93 10.18
C HIS A 108 -16.61 -7.36 11.03
N MET A 109 -15.38 -7.81 10.78
CA MET A 109 -14.21 -7.27 11.45
C MET A 109 -13.95 -5.83 10.99
N SER A 110 -13.91 -4.93 11.97
CA SER A 110 -13.55 -3.53 11.79
C SER A 110 -12.02 -3.34 11.75
N PRO A 111 -11.52 -2.14 11.40
CA PRO A 111 -10.10 -1.81 11.56
C PRO A 111 -9.58 -2.02 12.99
N ASP A 112 -10.43 -1.75 13.99
CA ASP A 112 -10.10 -1.97 15.40
C ASP A 112 -9.95 -3.45 15.74
N ASP A 113 -10.79 -4.32 15.15
CA ASP A 113 -10.67 -5.77 15.32
C ASP A 113 -9.34 -6.30 14.78
N HIS A 114 -8.96 -5.88 13.57
CA HIS A 114 -7.70 -6.29 12.93
C HIS A 114 -6.48 -5.76 13.68
N TYR A 115 -6.53 -4.50 14.11
CA TYR A 115 -5.47 -3.89 14.90
C TYR A 115 -5.33 -4.58 16.27
N ALA A 116 -6.45 -4.90 16.94
CA ALA A 116 -6.42 -5.66 18.18
C ALA A 116 -5.86 -7.08 17.98
N ASP A 117 -6.12 -7.72 16.84
CA ASP A 117 -5.54 -9.03 16.51
C ASP A 117 -4.03 -8.96 16.29
N LEU A 118 -3.52 -7.90 15.64
CA LEU A 118 -2.07 -7.63 15.56
C LEU A 118 -1.45 -7.55 16.96
N LYS A 119 -2.05 -6.76 17.85
CA LYS A 119 -1.60 -6.61 19.24
C LYS A 119 -1.59 -7.94 20.00
N ARG A 120 -2.62 -8.76 19.83
CA ARG A 120 -2.71 -10.09 20.45
C ARG A 120 -1.58 -11.01 20.00
N ILE A 121 -1.22 -10.99 18.71
CA ILE A 121 -0.11 -11.78 18.20
C ILE A 121 1.24 -11.24 18.72
N ILE A 122 1.46 -9.92 18.72
CA ILE A 122 2.67 -9.32 19.31
C ILE A 122 2.79 -9.70 20.79
N ALA A 123 1.71 -9.62 21.56
CA ALA A 123 1.69 -10.04 22.96
C ALA A 123 1.99 -11.53 23.13
N ALA A 124 1.49 -12.39 22.23
CA ALA A 124 1.77 -13.83 22.24
C ALA A 124 3.23 -14.18 21.87
N VAL A 125 3.94 -13.33 21.12
CA VAL A 125 5.39 -13.46 20.91
C VAL A 125 6.14 -13.35 22.25
N GLY A 126 5.61 -12.57 23.20
CA GLY A 126 6.10 -12.52 24.59
C GLY A 126 7.56 -12.08 24.73
N GLY A 127 8.01 -11.19 23.83
CA GLY A 127 9.40 -10.69 23.81
C GLY A 127 10.46 -11.77 23.58
N LYS A 128 10.10 -12.88 22.92
CA LYS A 128 11.05 -13.97 22.63
C LYS A 128 11.67 -13.89 21.23
N ALA A 129 11.04 -13.17 20.31
CA ALA A 129 11.63 -12.86 19.01
C ALA A 129 12.89 -12.00 19.19
N ARG A 130 13.80 -12.08 18.21
CA ARG A 130 14.98 -11.23 18.15
C ARG A 130 14.60 -9.80 17.76
N ARG A 131 13.72 -9.67 16.77
CA ARG A 131 13.23 -8.42 16.22
C ARG A 131 11.80 -8.60 15.72
N ILE A 132 10.97 -7.56 15.83
CA ILE A 132 9.61 -7.55 15.29
C ILE A 132 9.46 -6.38 14.32
N THR A 133 9.13 -6.69 13.07
CA THR A 133 8.71 -5.72 12.05
C THR A 133 7.21 -5.89 11.80
N ALA A 134 6.43 -4.83 12.00
CA ALA A 134 5.02 -4.81 11.64
C ALA A 134 4.85 -4.22 10.24
N ILE A 135 4.33 -5.02 9.31
CA ILE A 135 3.96 -4.60 7.97
C ILE A 135 2.45 -4.34 7.97
N ILE A 136 2.08 -3.07 7.93
CA ILE A 136 0.70 -2.62 7.99
C ILE A 136 0.42 -1.89 6.67
N PRO A 137 -0.03 -2.60 5.61
CA PRO A 137 -0.11 -2.05 4.28
C PRO A 137 -0.83 -0.70 4.23
N PHE A 138 -2.07 -0.67 4.74
CA PHE A 138 -2.79 0.56 5.06
C PHE A 138 -2.56 0.89 6.54
N LEU A 139 -1.89 2.00 6.86
CA LEU A 139 -1.60 2.36 8.24
C LEU A 139 -2.88 2.52 9.08
N TYR A 140 -2.91 1.94 10.28
CA TYR A 140 -4.08 2.03 11.16
C TYR A 140 -4.44 3.48 11.47
N GLU A 141 -5.72 3.81 11.27
CA GLU A 141 -6.27 5.17 11.41
C GLU A 141 -5.48 6.26 10.67
N SER A 142 -4.85 5.95 9.53
CA SER A 142 -3.96 6.85 8.75
C SER A 142 -4.54 8.26 8.51
N ARG A 143 -5.87 8.38 8.38
CA ARG A 143 -6.54 9.69 8.22
C ARG A 143 -6.55 10.53 9.51
N GLN A 144 -6.47 9.92 10.69
CA GLN A 144 -6.35 10.55 12.01
C GLN A 144 -4.87 10.82 12.41
N HIS A 145 -4.08 11.33 11.46
CA HIS A 145 -2.65 11.63 11.62
C HIS A 145 -2.36 12.96 12.33
N LYS A 146 -3.33 13.89 12.36
CA LYS A 146 -3.20 15.22 12.96
C LYS A 146 -4.52 15.67 13.58
N ARG A 147 -4.45 16.60 14.54
CA ARG A 147 -5.63 17.31 15.07
C ARG A 147 -5.87 18.59 14.31
N THR A 148 -7.11 18.77 13.86
CA THR A 148 -7.68 20.00 13.31
C THR A 148 -8.67 20.64 14.28
N ALA A 149 -9.24 19.85 15.19
CA ALA A 149 -10.15 20.29 16.25
C ALA A 149 -9.98 19.42 17.52
N ARG A 150 -11.03 19.30 18.34
CA ARG A 150 -11.06 18.38 19.49
C ARG A 150 -11.34 16.94 19.05
N GLU A 151 -10.36 16.32 18.40
CA GLU A 151 -10.43 14.96 17.86
C GLU A 151 -9.27 14.07 18.35
N SER A 152 -9.39 12.76 18.13
CA SER A 152 -8.40 11.75 18.50
C SER A 152 -7.14 11.82 17.62
N LEU A 153 -6.10 11.09 18.01
CA LEU A 153 -4.83 10.96 17.27
C LEU A 153 -4.47 9.49 17.16
N ASP A 154 -5.44 8.68 16.73
CA ASP A 154 -5.39 7.23 16.87
C ASP A 154 -4.21 6.62 16.09
N CYS A 155 -3.84 7.21 14.95
CA CYS A 155 -2.67 6.77 14.20
C CYS A 155 -1.37 6.95 15.00
N ALA A 156 -1.15 8.15 15.56
CA ALA A 156 0.05 8.44 16.35
C ALA A 156 0.09 7.62 17.65
N LEU A 157 -1.06 7.42 18.30
CA LEU A 157 -1.19 6.58 19.49
C LEU A 157 -0.91 5.12 19.17
N ALA A 158 -1.39 4.60 18.04
CA ALA A 158 -1.11 3.24 17.62
C ALA A 158 0.38 3.01 17.34
N LEU A 159 1.07 3.96 16.70
CA LEU A 159 2.53 3.88 16.53
C LEU A 159 3.26 3.80 17.87
N GLN A 160 2.88 4.63 18.83
CA GLN A 160 3.45 4.61 20.18
C GLN A 160 3.13 3.32 20.93
N GLU A 161 1.91 2.79 20.78
CA GLU A 161 1.48 1.53 21.38
C GLU A 161 2.29 0.35 20.82
N LEU A 162 2.37 0.21 19.49
CA LEU A 162 3.13 -0.87 18.85
C LEU A 162 4.61 -0.84 19.24
N THR A 163 5.23 0.34 19.25
CA THR A 163 6.63 0.48 19.66
C THR A 163 6.85 0.18 21.14
N ALA A 164 5.91 0.57 22.01
CA ALA A 164 5.93 0.21 23.43
C ALA A 164 5.73 -1.30 23.65
N MET A 165 5.01 -1.99 22.76
CA MET A 165 4.84 -3.44 22.76
C MET A 165 6.08 -4.21 22.26
N GLY A 166 7.13 -3.52 21.81
CA GLY A 166 8.37 -4.11 21.33
C GLY A 166 8.46 -4.30 19.81
N VAL A 167 7.62 -3.62 19.03
CA VAL A 167 7.83 -3.51 17.59
C VAL A 167 9.04 -2.60 17.33
N ASP A 168 10.02 -3.10 16.59
CA ASP A 168 11.26 -2.40 16.28
C ASP A 168 11.14 -1.56 15.01
N ASN A 169 10.35 -2.04 14.06
CA ASN A 169 10.15 -1.39 12.78
C ASN A 169 8.70 -1.47 12.27
N ILE A 170 8.21 -0.42 11.63
CA ILE A 170 6.85 -0.36 11.06
C ILE A 170 6.94 0.02 9.58
N ILE A 171 6.52 -0.91 8.72
CA ILE A 171 6.49 -0.71 7.27
C ILE A 171 5.04 -0.51 6.83
N THR A 172 4.78 0.61 6.19
CA THR A 172 3.50 0.93 5.55
C THR A 172 3.72 1.41 4.12
N PHE A 173 2.64 1.69 3.41
CA PHE A 173 2.69 2.06 2.00
C PHE A 173 1.87 3.33 1.80
N ASP A 174 2.44 4.34 1.16
CA ASP A 174 1.82 5.67 1.01
C ASP A 174 1.00 6.11 2.21
N ALA A 175 1.64 6.25 3.38
CA ALA A 175 0.99 6.83 4.55
C ALA A 175 0.25 8.12 4.14
N HIS A 176 -0.96 8.31 4.66
CA HIS A 176 -1.82 9.42 4.25
C HIS A 176 -1.10 10.75 4.45
N ASP A 177 -0.44 10.88 5.60
CA ASP A 177 0.59 11.88 5.85
C ASP A 177 1.83 11.21 6.48
N PRO A 178 2.99 11.20 5.79
CA PRO A 178 4.19 10.53 6.28
C PRO A 178 4.80 11.22 7.52
N ARG A 179 4.39 12.45 7.87
CA ARG A 179 4.88 13.15 9.06
C ARG A 179 4.42 12.50 10.36
N VAL A 180 3.43 11.61 10.32
CA VAL A 180 2.97 10.85 11.50
C VAL A 180 4.09 10.03 12.15
N GLN A 181 5.11 9.66 11.38
CA GLN A 181 6.32 8.99 11.88
C GLN A 181 7.04 9.76 13.01
N ASN A 182 6.87 11.09 13.07
CA ASN A 182 7.43 11.91 14.13
C ASN A 182 6.90 11.55 15.54
N ALA A 183 5.82 10.76 15.62
CA ALA A 183 5.31 10.22 16.88
C ALA A 183 6.26 9.19 17.52
N ILE A 184 7.17 8.58 16.73
CA ILE A 184 8.09 7.53 17.14
C ILE A 184 9.53 7.75 16.60
N PRO A 185 10.17 8.89 16.91
CA PRO A 185 11.40 9.34 16.23
C PRO A 185 12.65 8.47 16.48
N LEU A 186 12.58 7.52 17.41
CA LEU A 186 13.68 6.61 17.77
C LEU A 186 13.44 5.17 17.29
N LYS A 187 12.40 4.96 16.47
CA LYS A 187 12.02 3.64 15.95
C LYS A 187 11.93 3.69 14.43
N GLY A 188 12.13 2.54 13.81
CA GLY A 188 12.04 2.43 12.36
C GLY A 188 10.60 2.68 11.89
N PHE A 189 10.47 3.46 10.83
CA PHE A 189 9.20 3.69 10.14
C PHE A 189 9.49 3.93 8.67
N GLU A 190 8.91 3.12 7.79
CA GLU A 190 9.07 3.23 6.36
C GLU A 190 7.72 3.34 5.68
N THR A 191 7.58 4.33 4.81
CA THR A 191 6.41 4.49 3.95
C THR A 191 6.84 4.28 2.50
N VAL A 192 6.48 3.13 1.93
CA VAL A 192 6.87 2.75 0.58
C VAL A 192 5.89 3.35 -0.44
N GLN A 193 6.41 4.03 -1.47
CA GLN A 193 5.59 4.54 -2.57
C GLN A 193 5.52 3.53 -3.73
N PRO A 194 4.34 3.11 -4.20
CA PRO A 194 4.16 2.14 -5.28
C PRO A 194 4.26 2.76 -6.69
N ALA A 195 4.90 3.93 -6.83
CA ALA A 195 5.03 4.66 -8.10
C ALA A 195 5.60 3.78 -9.24
N TYR A 196 6.62 2.97 -8.95
CA TYR A 196 7.17 2.03 -9.95
C TYR A 196 6.12 1.00 -10.40
N GLN A 197 5.25 0.52 -9.51
CA GLN A 197 4.26 -0.49 -9.85
C GLN A 197 3.14 0.13 -10.68
N PHE A 198 2.75 1.37 -10.38
CA PHE A 198 1.76 2.09 -11.19
C PHE A 198 2.25 2.28 -12.61
N ILE A 199 3.45 2.83 -12.79
CA ILE A 199 4.02 3.04 -14.13
C ILE A 199 4.16 1.70 -14.85
N LYS A 200 4.71 0.68 -14.19
CA LYS A 200 4.81 -0.67 -14.77
C LYS A 200 3.46 -1.26 -15.15
N GLY A 201 2.44 -1.09 -14.30
CA GLY A 201 1.09 -1.57 -14.54
C GLY A 201 0.46 -0.88 -15.75
N ILE A 202 0.56 0.44 -15.83
CA ILE A 202 0.03 1.25 -16.94
C ILE A 202 0.75 0.87 -18.25
N LEU A 203 2.08 0.94 -18.30
CA LEU A 203 2.85 0.69 -19.52
C LEU A 203 2.73 -0.76 -20.03
N LYS A 204 2.44 -1.72 -19.16
CA LYS A 204 2.17 -3.10 -19.57
C LYS A 204 0.80 -3.26 -20.22
N ASN A 205 -0.17 -2.42 -19.87
CA ASN A 205 -1.55 -2.51 -20.34
C ASN A 205 -1.89 -1.45 -21.42
N CYS A 206 -0.98 -0.52 -21.69
CA CYS A 206 -1.12 0.55 -22.68
C CYS A 206 0.21 0.74 -23.41
N ASP A 207 0.30 0.24 -24.63
CA ASP A 207 1.49 0.23 -25.50
C ASP A 207 1.61 1.49 -26.39
N ASP A 208 0.62 2.39 -26.33
CA ASP A 208 0.54 3.61 -27.14
C ASP A 208 0.67 4.90 -26.30
N LEU A 209 1.02 4.80 -25.01
CA LEU A 209 1.11 5.94 -24.10
C LEU A 209 2.38 6.76 -24.36
N LYS A 210 2.23 8.02 -24.78
CA LYS A 210 3.35 8.93 -24.99
C LYS A 210 3.74 9.64 -23.69
N LEU A 211 5.01 9.48 -23.29
CA LEU A 211 5.54 9.98 -22.03
C LEU A 211 6.35 11.27 -22.25
N ASP A 212 5.63 12.36 -22.53
CA ASP A 212 6.16 13.72 -22.72
C ASP A 212 5.08 14.79 -22.43
N ASN A 213 5.50 16.05 -22.32
CA ASN A 213 4.65 17.18 -21.95
C ASN A 213 3.51 17.48 -22.93
N ASP A 214 3.64 17.11 -24.20
CA ASP A 214 2.63 17.39 -25.21
C ASP A 214 1.48 16.38 -25.14
N HIS A 215 1.71 15.20 -24.56
CA HIS A 215 0.76 14.09 -24.59
C HIS A 215 0.32 13.58 -23.22
N LEU A 216 1.04 13.87 -22.13
CA LEU A 216 0.72 13.35 -20.79
C LEU A 216 0.80 14.45 -19.72
N MET A 217 -0.11 14.39 -18.75
CA MET A 217 -0.06 15.22 -17.53
C MET A 217 -0.45 14.41 -16.29
N ILE A 218 0.22 14.67 -15.17
CA ILE A 218 -0.15 14.12 -13.86
C ILE A 218 -1.02 15.11 -13.11
N ILE A 219 -2.14 14.66 -12.53
CA ILE A 219 -3.10 15.50 -11.83
C ILE A 219 -3.23 15.09 -10.37
N SER A 220 -3.10 16.07 -9.47
CA SER A 220 -3.54 15.94 -8.09
C SER A 220 -5.03 16.28 -7.96
N PRO A 221 -5.88 15.43 -7.36
CA PRO A 221 -7.30 15.71 -7.20
C PRO A 221 -7.60 16.79 -6.15
N ASP A 222 -6.66 17.03 -5.22
CA ASP A 222 -6.67 18.14 -4.27
C ASP A 222 -5.27 18.46 -3.72
N GLU A 223 -5.19 19.37 -2.76
CA GLU A 223 -3.94 19.80 -2.11
C GLU A 223 -3.19 18.63 -1.45
N GLY A 224 -3.92 17.67 -0.84
CA GLY A 224 -3.33 16.59 -0.06
C GLY A 224 -2.54 15.57 -0.90
N GLY A 225 -2.95 15.38 -2.16
CA GLY A 225 -2.27 14.50 -3.12
C GLY A 225 -1.05 15.12 -3.80
N THR A 226 -0.79 16.42 -3.61
CA THR A 226 0.15 17.20 -4.44
C THR A 226 1.55 16.60 -4.47
N ASN A 227 2.09 16.20 -3.31
CA ASN A 227 3.45 15.66 -3.25
C ASN A 227 3.61 14.37 -4.07
N ARG A 228 2.56 13.52 -4.12
CA ARG A 228 2.56 12.29 -4.92
C ARG A 228 2.52 12.61 -6.41
N ALA A 229 1.67 13.55 -6.81
CA ALA A 229 1.58 14.03 -8.19
C ALA A 229 2.90 14.67 -8.66
N VAL A 230 3.50 15.54 -7.84
CA VAL A 230 4.80 16.18 -8.11
C VAL A 230 5.89 15.12 -8.30
N TYR A 231 5.98 14.14 -7.41
CA TYR A 231 6.97 13.08 -7.53
C TYR A 231 6.82 12.31 -8.84
N LEU A 232 5.61 11.84 -9.14
CA LEU A 232 5.37 11.06 -10.36
C LEU A 232 5.65 11.87 -11.64
N ALA A 233 5.23 13.15 -11.67
CA ALA A 233 5.48 14.07 -12.76
C ALA A 233 6.98 14.28 -13.00
N ASN A 234 7.74 14.56 -11.93
CA ASN A 234 9.19 14.77 -11.99
C ASN A 234 9.93 13.52 -12.47
N VAL A 235 9.55 12.34 -11.98
CA VAL A 235 10.20 11.09 -12.39
C VAL A 235 9.89 10.78 -13.86
N LEU A 236 8.69 11.08 -14.35
CA LEU A 236 8.34 10.88 -15.75
C LEU A 236 8.84 12.00 -16.68
N GLY A 237 9.26 13.13 -16.12
CA GLY A 237 9.62 14.33 -16.88
C GLY A 237 8.44 14.96 -17.60
N VAL A 238 7.26 14.96 -16.96
CA VAL A 238 6.02 15.51 -17.52
C VAL A 238 5.41 16.61 -16.64
N ASP A 239 4.50 17.40 -17.22
CA ASP A 239 3.78 18.46 -16.52
C ASP A 239 2.86 17.90 -15.42
N MET A 240 2.64 18.74 -14.41
CA MET A 240 1.69 18.49 -13.32
C MET A 240 0.61 19.56 -13.30
N GLY A 241 -0.61 19.15 -12.99
CA GLY A 241 -1.71 20.03 -12.61
C GLY A 241 -2.37 19.59 -11.30
N MET A 242 -3.22 20.44 -10.75
CA MET A 242 -4.00 20.11 -9.56
C MET A 242 -5.37 20.79 -9.57
N PHE A 243 -6.29 20.21 -8.82
CA PHE A 243 -7.55 20.87 -8.48
C PHE A 243 -7.47 21.52 -7.11
N TYR A 244 -7.80 22.80 -7.03
CA TYR A 244 -7.98 23.52 -5.79
C TYR A 244 -9.47 23.63 -5.48
N LYS A 245 -9.90 23.01 -4.36
CA LYS A 245 -11.29 23.06 -3.88
C LYS A 245 -11.45 24.28 -2.99
N ARG A 246 -12.11 25.32 -3.51
CA ARG A 246 -12.42 26.52 -2.72
C ARG A 246 -13.64 26.24 -1.85
N ARG A 247 -13.51 26.30 -0.53
CA ARG A 247 -14.61 26.03 0.42
C ARG A 247 -15.20 27.31 1.01
N ASP A 248 -16.51 27.31 1.25
CA ASP A 248 -17.20 28.38 1.98
C ASP A 248 -17.10 28.10 3.48
N TYR A 249 -16.16 28.78 4.14
CA TYR A 249 -15.98 28.65 5.59
C TYR A 249 -17.07 29.34 6.41
N SER A 250 -17.98 30.09 5.79
CA SER A 250 -19.10 30.75 6.48
C SER A 250 -20.27 29.80 6.76
N LYS A 251 -20.31 28.63 6.13
CA LYS A 251 -21.41 27.66 6.24
C LYS A 251 -20.89 26.26 6.58
N ILE A 252 -21.70 25.52 7.33
CA ILE A 252 -21.50 24.09 7.60
C ILE A 252 -22.77 23.37 7.12
N VAL A 253 -22.62 22.43 6.20
CA VAL A 253 -23.68 21.55 5.68
C VAL A 253 -23.21 20.12 5.90
N ASP A 254 -24.01 19.28 6.57
CA ASP A 254 -23.66 17.90 6.91
C ASP A 254 -22.29 17.74 7.59
N GLY A 255 -21.95 18.69 8.48
CA GLY A 255 -20.69 18.68 9.22
C GLY A 255 -19.46 19.10 8.42
N ARG A 256 -19.60 19.59 7.18
CA ARG A 256 -18.50 20.03 6.32
C ARG A 256 -18.74 21.42 5.73
N ASN A 257 -17.68 22.17 5.49
CA ASN A 257 -17.77 23.41 4.70
C ASN A 257 -18.03 23.07 3.23
N PRO A 258 -19.08 23.63 2.60
CA PRO A 258 -19.45 23.31 1.22
C PRO A 258 -18.39 23.81 0.23
N ILE A 259 -18.22 23.09 -0.88
CA ILE A 259 -17.31 23.46 -1.96
C ILE A 259 -18.00 24.48 -2.87
N VAL A 260 -17.33 25.60 -3.12
CA VAL A 260 -17.83 26.74 -3.91
C VAL A 260 -17.30 26.69 -5.34
N ALA A 261 -16.08 26.21 -5.53
CA ALA A 261 -15.46 26.09 -6.85
C ALA A 261 -14.40 24.99 -6.90
N HIS A 262 -14.28 24.35 -8.06
CA HIS A 262 -13.16 23.50 -8.45
C HIS A 262 -12.29 24.30 -9.43
N GLU A 263 -11.21 24.90 -8.94
CA GLU A 263 -10.27 25.64 -9.78
C GLU A 263 -9.16 24.70 -10.24
N PHE A 264 -8.92 24.64 -11.55
CA PHE A 264 -7.83 23.84 -12.11
C PHE A 264 -6.57 24.72 -12.23
N LEU A 265 -5.46 24.24 -11.68
CA LEU A 265 -4.16 24.88 -11.71
C LEU A 265 -3.20 24.00 -12.52
N GLY A 266 -2.80 24.43 -13.70
CA GLY A 266 -1.92 23.67 -14.60
C GLY A 266 -1.95 24.19 -16.03
N THR A 267 -1.14 23.61 -16.91
CA THR A 267 -1.21 23.88 -18.36
C THR A 267 -2.44 23.21 -18.98
N SER A 268 -2.74 23.47 -20.25
CA SER A 268 -3.90 22.84 -20.89
C SER A 268 -3.78 21.31 -20.90
N VAL A 269 -4.89 20.64 -20.60
CA VAL A 269 -5.05 19.18 -20.69
C VAL A 269 -5.69 18.73 -22.01
N GLU A 270 -6.04 19.67 -22.88
CA GLU A 270 -6.72 19.38 -24.16
C GLU A 270 -5.88 18.42 -25.01
N GLY A 271 -6.47 17.28 -25.38
CA GLY A 271 -5.81 16.24 -26.18
C GLY A 271 -4.78 15.38 -25.44
N LYS A 272 -4.46 15.69 -24.17
CA LYS A 272 -3.49 14.93 -23.37
C LYS A 272 -4.15 13.76 -22.66
N ASP A 273 -3.41 12.66 -22.52
CA ASP A 273 -3.71 11.65 -21.51
C ASP A 273 -3.41 12.21 -20.12
N VAL A 274 -4.19 11.78 -19.13
CA VAL A 274 -4.13 12.31 -17.78
C VAL A 274 -4.09 11.19 -16.76
N ILE A 275 -3.17 11.27 -15.80
CA ILE A 275 -3.12 10.38 -14.65
C ILE A 275 -3.53 11.17 -13.40
N ILE A 276 -4.72 10.91 -12.87
CA ILE A 276 -5.13 11.41 -11.56
C ILE A 276 -4.53 10.47 -10.52
N ILE A 277 -3.74 10.98 -9.58
CA ILE A 277 -3.10 10.18 -8.53
C ILE A 277 -3.45 10.65 -7.13
N ASP A 278 -3.83 9.71 -6.26
CA ASP A 278 -4.03 9.94 -4.83
C ASP A 278 -3.54 8.74 -4.00
N ASP A 279 -3.58 8.83 -2.67
CA ASP A 279 -3.29 7.66 -1.81
C ASP A 279 -4.40 6.62 -1.85
N MET A 280 -5.67 7.03 -1.90
CA MET A 280 -6.79 6.10 -1.82
C MET A 280 -8.05 6.53 -2.56
N ILE A 281 -8.80 5.53 -3.02
CA ILE A 281 -10.17 5.68 -3.51
C ILE A 281 -11.12 5.17 -2.43
N SER A 282 -11.82 6.08 -1.75
CA SER A 282 -12.87 5.73 -0.79
C SER A 282 -14.20 5.45 -1.51
N SER A 283 -15.11 6.43 -1.59
CA SER A 283 -16.35 6.31 -2.38
C SER A 283 -16.14 6.42 -3.88
N GLY A 284 -15.02 7.02 -4.31
CA GLY A 284 -14.72 7.30 -5.72
C GLY A 284 -15.28 8.60 -6.28
N GLU A 285 -16.16 9.28 -5.55
CA GLU A 285 -16.82 10.52 -6.00
C GLU A 285 -15.82 11.59 -6.43
N SER A 286 -14.86 11.92 -5.56
CA SER A 286 -13.87 12.96 -5.87
C SER A 286 -13.03 12.63 -7.11
N MET A 287 -12.71 11.35 -7.35
CA MET A 287 -11.96 10.95 -8.55
C MET A 287 -12.79 11.10 -9.82
N ILE A 288 -14.06 10.69 -9.76
CA ILE A 288 -15.00 10.80 -10.89
C ILE A 288 -15.29 12.28 -11.18
N ASP A 289 -15.53 13.11 -10.17
CA ASP A 289 -15.77 14.54 -10.34
C ASP A 289 -14.57 15.23 -11.01
N VAL A 290 -13.35 14.92 -10.56
CA VAL A 290 -12.11 15.43 -11.17
C VAL A 290 -11.97 14.93 -12.61
N ALA A 291 -12.24 13.66 -12.89
CA ALA A 291 -12.22 13.10 -14.24
C ALA A 291 -13.25 13.79 -15.16
N THR A 292 -14.47 14.01 -14.69
CA THR A 292 -15.52 14.72 -15.43
C THR A 292 -15.10 16.16 -15.74
N GLU A 293 -14.50 16.87 -14.78
CA GLU A 293 -13.97 18.22 -15.00
C GLU A 293 -12.82 18.25 -16.02
N LEU A 294 -11.96 17.24 -16.02
CA LEU A 294 -10.90 17.09 -17.03
C LEU A 294 -11.47 16.77 -18.42
N LYS A 295 -12.55 15.97 -18.51
CA LYS A 295 -13.25 15.72 -19.77
C LYS A 295 -13.90 16.96 -20.35
N LYS A 296 -14.49 17.84 -19.51
CA LYS A 296 -14.98 19.16 -19.97
C LYS A 296 -13.87 20.03 -20.54
N ARG A 297 -12.63 19.82 -20.08
CA ARG A 297 -11.39 20.45 -20.60
C ARG A 297 -10.74 19.66 -21.73
N LYS A 298 -11.45 18.68 -22.30
CA LYS A 298 -11.06 17.87 -23.46
C LYS A 298 -9.80 17.02 -23.25
N ALA A 299 -9.57 16.55 -22.02
CA ALA A 299 -8.58 15.49 -21.79
C ALA A 299 -8.93 14.22 -22.60
N ASN A 300 -7.91 13.54 -23.12
CA ASN A 300 -8.05 12.35 -23.96
C ASN A 300 -8.43 11.11 -23.13
N ARG A 301 -7.45 10.35 -22.63
CA ARG A 301 -7.70 9.21 -21.71
C ARG A 301 -7.40 9.63 -20.28
N ILE A 302 -8.22 9.16 -19.33
CA ILE A 302 -8.05 9.47 -17.91
C ILE A 302 -7.79 8.18 -17.13
N PHE A 303 -6.62 8.07 -16.52
CA PHE A 303 -6.24 7.01 -15.60
C PHE A 303 -6.49 7.50 -14.18
N VAL A 304 -7.27 6.75 -13.40
CA VAL A 304 -7.44 7.00 -11.97
C VAL A 304 -6.51 6.04 -11.22
N VAL A 305 -5.56 6.58 -10.48
CA VAL A 305 -4.51 5.81 -9.80
C VAL A 305 -4.59 6.08 -8.30
N ALA A 306 -4.61 5.01 -7.51
CA ALA A 306 -4.47 5.14 -6.07
C ALA A 306 -3.80 3.92 -5.45
N THR A 307 -3.12 4.11 -4.32
CA THR A 307 -2.48 3.00 -3.60
C THR A 307 -3.52 2.05 -3.05
N PHE A 308 -4.57 2.59 -2.43
CA PHE A 308 -5.63 1.83 -1.80
C PHE A 308 -6.97 2.00 -2.53
N GLY A 309 -7.47 0.94 -3.15
CA GLY A 309 -8.80 0.91 -3.74
C GLY A 309 -9.83 0.38 -2.75
N LEU A 310 -10.43 1.24 -1.93
CA LEU A 310 -11.37 0.83 -0.88
C LEU A 310 -12.81 0.69 -1.38
N PHE A 311 -13.20 1.47 -2.39
CA PHE A 311 -14.49 1.37 -3.11
C PHE A 311 -15.72 1.22 -2.20
N THR A 312 -15.81 2.03 -1.15
CA THR A 312 -16.81 1.89 -0.07
C THR A 312 -18.27 2.00 -0.52
N ASN A 313 -18.51 2.55 -1.71
CA ASN A 313 -19.84 2.71 -2.30
C ASN A 313 -20.08 1.79 -3.50
N GLY A 314 -19.27 0.74 -3.66
CA GLY A 314 -19.33 -0.18 -4.79
C GLY A 314 -18.69 0.34 -6.07
N LEU A 315 -18.80 -0.45 -7.14
CA LEU A 315 -18.12 -0.22 -8.42
C LEU A 315 -19.03 0.41 -9.49
N ASP A 316 -20.35 0.44 -9.29
CA ASP A 316 -21.33 0.86 -10.30
C ASP A 316 -21.05 2.25 -10.90
N ARG A 317 -20.53 3.17 -10.10
CA ARG A 317 -20.18 4.51 -10.57
C ARG A 317 -18.93 4.51 -11.44
N PHE A 318 -17.95 3.68 -11.14
CA PHE A 318 -16.78 3.47 -12.00
C PHE A 318 -17.17 2.74 -13.28
N ASP A 319 -18.04 1.73 -13.19
CA ASP A 319 -18.58 1.01 -14.35
C ASP A 319 -19.23 2.01 -15.34
N LYS A 320 -20.10 2.91 -14.84
CA LYS A 320 -20.73 3.98 -15.65
C LYS A 320 -19.73 4.98 -16.21
N ALA A 321 -18.81 5.46 -15.38
CA ALA A 321 -17.79 6.43 -15.80
C ALA A 321 -16.82 5.84 -16.84
N VAL A 322 -16.66 4.51 -16.87
CA VAL A 322 -15.89 3.84 -17.93
C VAL A 322 -16.73 3.67 -19.18
N GLU A 323 -18.00 3.27 -19.03
CA GLU A 323 -18.94 3.09 -20.15
C GLU A 323 -19.15 4.39 -20.95
N ASP A 324 -19.27 5.54 -20.27
CA ASP A 324 -19.41 6.85 -20.91
C ASP A 324 -18.08 7.49 -21.35
N GLY A 325 -16.96 6.80 -21.10
CA GLY A 325 -15.61 7.22 -21.48
C GLY A 325 -14.99 8.29 -20.58
N THR A 326 -15.62 8.66 -19.45
CA THR A 326 -15.05 9.59 -18.46
C THR A 326 -13.73 9.08 -17.90
N ILE A 327 -13.66 7.81 -17.53
CA ILE A 327 -12.47 7.12 -17.02
C ILE A 327 -12.06 6.04 -18.03
N TYR A 328 -10.76 5.96 -18.32
CA TYR A 328 -10.22 4.93 -19.19
C TYR A 328 -9.79 3.69 -18.42
N LYS A 329 -9.02 3.86 -17.33
CA LYS A 329 -8.54 2.78 -16.47
C LYS A 329 -8.55 3.19 -15.00
N VAL A 330 -8.78 2.22 -14.13
CA VAL A 330 -8.61 2.37 -12.67
C VAL A 330 -7.44 1.49 -12.25
N VAL A 331 -6.47 2.05 -11.55
CA VAL A 331 -5.21 1.40 -11.20
C VAL A 331 -5.02 1.47 -9.70
N THR A 332 -5.04 0.31 -9.02
CA THR A 332 -4.70 0.26 -7.59
C THR A 332 -3.82 -0.93 -7.24
N THR A 333 -3.30 -0.95 -6.02
CA THR A 333 -2.46 -2.06 -5.55
C THR A 333 -3.29 -3.15 -4.86
N ASN A 334 -2.66 -4.30 -4.60
CA ASN A 334 -3.21 -5.38 -3.78
C ASN A 334 -2.79 -5.29 -2.29
N LEU A 335 -2.50 -4.09 -1.80
CA LEU A 335 -2.13 -3.84 -0.41
C LEU A 335 -3.32 -3.95 0.55
N THR A 336 -4.54 -3.86 0.03
CA THR A 336 -5.79 -4.10 0.75
C THR A 336 -6.60 -5.17 0.05
N TYR A 337 -7.58 -5.74 0.75
CA TYR A 337 -8.51 -6.71 0.18
C TYR A 337 -9.12 -6.22 -1.14
N GLN A 338 -9.07 -7.08 -2.16
CA GLN A 338 -9.63 -6.84 -3.49
C GLN A 338 -10.72 -7.88 -3.75
N THR A 339 -11.93 -7.43 -4.09
CA THR A 339 -13.00 -8.37 -4.38
C THR A 339 -12.80 -9.07 -5.73
N PRO A 340 -13.32 -10.29 -5.90
CA PRO A 340 -13.36 -10.95 -7.22
C PRO A 340 -14.07 -10.10 -8.27
N GLU A 341 -15.13 -9.35 -7.91
CA GLU A 341 -15.81 -8.47 -8.86
C GLU A 341 -14.88 -7.38 -9.38
N LEU A 342 -14.11 -6.71 -8.51
CA LEU A 342 -13.12 -5.70 -8.92
C LEU A 342 -12.09 -6.30 -9.88
N LEU A 343 -11.52 -7.45 -9.53
CA LEU A 343 -10.50 -8.12 -10.34
C LEU A 343 -11.02 -8.60 -11.70
N SER A 344 -12.34 -8.80 -11.83
CA SER A 344 -12.97 -9.19 -13.10
C SER A 344 -13.18 -8.02 -14.07
N ARG A 345 -13.05 -6.76 -13.62
CA ARG A 345 -13.37 -5.59 -14.46
C ARG A 345 -12.27 -5.34 -15.50
N PRO A 346 -12.62 -5.19 -16.80
CA PRO A 346 -11.63 -5.02 -17.87
C PRO A 346 -10.90 -3.67 -17.83
N TYR A 347 -11.46 -2.68 -17.14
CA TYR A 347 -10.80 -1.38 -16.94
C TYR A 347 -9.83 -1.36 -15.75
N TYR A 348 -9.83 -2.41 -14.93
CA TYR A 348 -9.07 -2.44 -13.70
C TYR A 348 -7.65 -2.99 -13.93
N ILE A 349 -6.64 -2.30 -13.38
CA ILE A 349 -5.24 -2.72 -13.40
C ILE A 349 -4.81 -2.95 -11.96
N ASN A 350 -4.50 -4.21 -11.64
CA ASN A 350 -3.95 -4.59 -10.35
C ASN A 350 -2.41 -4.47 -10.34
N CYS A 351 -1.89 -3.57 -9.52
CA CYS A 351 -0.47 -3.39 -9.28
C CYS A 351 0.01 -4.24 -8.09
N ASP A 352 0.50 -5.45 -8.38
CA ASP A 352 0.94 -6.41 -7.36
C ASP A 352 2.21 -5.96 -6.61
N MET A 353 2.09 -5.84 -5.29
CA MET A 353 3.12 -5.45 -4.33
C MET A 353 3.80 -6.64 -3.63
N SER A 354 3.31 -7.87 -3.81
CA SER A 354 3.83 -9.05 -3.10
C SER A 354 5.32 -9.28 -3.31
N LYS A 355 5.80 -9.16 -4.57
CA LYS A 355 7.24 -9.24 -4.88
C LYS A 355 8.01 -8.13 -4.15
N TYR A 356 7.44 -6.93 -4.06
CA TYR A 356 8.11 -5.79 -3.44
C TYR A 356 8.26 -5.97 -1.94
N ILE A 357 7.19 -6.43 -1.27
CA ILE A 357 7.19 -6.74 0.15
C ILE A 357 8.21 -7.85 0.46
N ALA A 358 8.21 -8.94 -0.31
CA ALA A 358 9.20 -10.00 -0.16
C ALA A 358 10.64 -9.46 -0.29
N TYR A 359 10.86 -8.55 -1.23
CA TYR A 359 12.17 -7.93 -1.47
C TYR A 359 12.62 -7.08 -0.28
N ILE A 360 11.71 -6.31 0.33
CA ILE A 360 11.97 -5.53 1.53
C ILE A 360 12.30 -6.46 2.71
N ILE A 361 11.46 -7.47 2.96
CA ILE A 361 11.65 -8.45 4.04
C ILE A 361 13.01 -9.14 3.92
N ASP A 362 13.34 -9.65 2.73
CA ASP A 362 14.61 -10.37 2.53
C ASP A 362 15.82 -9.44 2.71
N THR A 363 15.71 -8.17 2.30
CA THR A 363 16.78 -7.17 2.46
C THR A 363 16.99 -6.79 3.93
N LEU A 364 15.91 -6.52 4.66
CA LEU A 364 15.96 -6.18 6.09
C LEU A 364 16.43 -7.37 6.93
N ASN A 365 16.06 -8.60 6.57
CA ASN A 365 16.52 -9.78 7.28
C ASN A 365 18.03 -9.96 7.18
N HIS A 366 18.68 -9.42 6.15
CA HIS A 366 20.13 -9.39 6.00
C HIS A 366 20.75 -8.06 6.45
N ASP A 367 20.05 -7.26 7.25
CA ASP A 367 20.49 -5.93 7.74
C ASP A 367 21.04 -5.02 6.63
N SER A 368 20.54 -5.20 5.41
CA SER A 368 20.92 -4.42 4.25
C SER A 368 20.02 -3.18 4.13
N SER A 369 20.57 -2.11 3.57
CA SER A 369 19.78 -0.90 3.34
C SER A 369 18.65 -1.15 2.35
N ILE A 370 17.47 -0.61 2.65
CA ILE A 370 16.33 -0.57 1.73
C ILE A 370 16.18 0.79 1.04
N SER A 371 17.14 1.71 1.16
CA SER A 371 17.04 3.06 0.59
C SER A 371 16.75 3.06 -0.91
N ASP A 372 17.38 2.15 -1.67
CA ASP A 372 17.14 1.98 -3.11
C ASP A 372 15.74 1.41 -3.41
N LEU A 373 15.08 0.80 -2.41
CA LEU A 373 13.69 0.34 -2.49
C LEU A 373 12.72 1.43 -2.10
N LEU A 374 13.15 2.42 -1.33
CA LEU A 374 12.31 3.57 -0.99
C LEU A 374 12.36 4.62 -2.10
N ASN A 375 13.45 4.69 -2.86
CA ASN A 375 13.60 5.56 -4.02
C ASN A 375 13.66 4.76 -5.34
N PRO A 376 12.52 4.50 -6.00
CA PRO A 376 12.49 3.71 -7.22
C PRO A 376 12.89 4.47 -8.50
N TYR A 377 13.47 5.68 -8.40
CA TYR A 377 13.78 6.54 -9.57
C TYR A 377 14.51 5.79 -10.69
N ASP A 378 15.64 5.14 -10.41
CA ASP A 378 16.43 4.44 -11.42
C ASP A 378 15.68 3.27 -12.06
N ARG A 379 14.83 2.59 -11.28
CA ARG A 379 14.00 1.48 -11.79
C ARG A 379 12.92 2.00 -12.73
N ILE A 380 12.36 3.16 -12.43
CA ILE A 380 11.39 3.83 -13.29
C ILE A 380 12.07 4.30 -14.57
N GLN A 381 13.24 4.95 -14.50
CA GLN A 381 13.97 5.38 -15.70
C GLN A 381 14.29 4.20 -16.62
N LYS A 382 14.84 3.11 -16.08
CA LYS A 382 15.12 1.89 -16.87
C LYS A 382 13.88 1.33 -17.56
N LEU A 383 12.73 1.34 -16.87
CA LEU A 383 11.47 0.89 -17.43
C LEU A 383 10.96 1.82 -18.53
N VAL A 384 11.00 3.14 -18.31
CA VAL A 384 10.55 4.16 -19.26
C VAL A 384 11.43 4.17 -20.51
N SER A 385 12.76 4.10 -20.36
CA SER A 385 13.69 4.01 -21.49
C SER A 385 13.41 2.78 -22.34
N LYS A 386 13.27 1.61 -21.71
CA LYS A 386 12.92 0.37 -22.40
C LYS A 386 11.58 0.49 -23.15
N TYR A 387 10.56 1.04 -22.50
CA TYR A 387 9.26 1.25 -23.12
C TYR A 387 9.34 2.17 -24.35
N LYS A 388 10.06 3.30 -24.24
CA LYS A 388 10.29 4.23 -25.35
C LYS A 388 11.09 3.59 -26.49
N GLU A 389 11.99 2.65 -26.22
CA GLU A 389 12.72 1.91 -27.26
C GLU A 389 11.82 0.93 -28.01
N GLU A 390 10.89 0.26 -27.29
CA GLU A 390 9.98 -0.73 -27.85
C GLU A 390 8.83 -0.12 -28.68
N HIS A 391 8.45 1.14 -28.40
CA HIS A 391 7.25 1.81 -28.97
C HIS A 391 7.57 3.12 -29.71
N LYS A 392 8.76 3.20 -30.30
CA LYS A 392 9.25 4.35 -31.09
C LYS A 392 8.57 4.51 -32.44
#